data_AF-K2J0S4-F1
#
_entry.id   AF-K2J0S4-F1
#
_cell.length_a   1.000
_cell.length_b   1.000
_cell.length_c   1.000
_cell.angle_alpha   90.00
_cell.angle_beta   90.00
_cell.angle_gamma   90.00
#
_symmetry.space_group_name_H-M   'P 1'
#
loop_
_entity.id
_entity.type
_entity.pdbx_description
1 polymer ?
#
loop_
_entity_poly.entity_id
_entity_poly.type
_entity_poly.pdbx_seq_one_letter_code
_entity_poly.pdbx_strand_id
1 'polypeptide(L)'
;MKRLLLALPVLALFAWLWPADSPSQAKAQPWPAQAQPQPLPAPVSQLAPEPQQTLPAPVPALDAEPVAPVPLTDPATPPLTRTIPTAPRPLADPDQYLKEEDKRHQAQLQAFALAARSRISELEALIEKGRQQGLSQAQLAEGEGKLAALRAAVKAIDAGEPIPRVN
;
A
#
# COMPACT_ATOMS: atom_id res chain seq x y z
N MET A 1 -21.30 -6.37 55.64
CA MET A 1 -21.93 -7.59 55.13
C MET A 1 -21.17 -8.03 53.88
N LYS A 2 -20.65 -9.26 53.87
CA LYS A 2 -19.95 -9.92 52.76
C LYS A 2 -20.97 -10.44 51.73
N ARG A 3 -20.70 -10.28 50.44
CA ARG A 3 -20.98 -11.31 49.41
C ARG A 3 -19.79 -11.35 48.44
N LEU A 4 -19.35 -12.58 48.18
CA LEU A 4 -18.10 -13.01 47.56
C LEU A 4 -18.46 -13.72 46.25
N LEU A 5 -17.56 -13.62 45.25
CA LEU A 5 -17.41 -14.45 44.04
C LEU A 5 -18.53 -14.29 42.97
N LEU A 6 -18.24 -14.26 41.67
CA LEU A 6 -17.35 -15.12 40.91
C LEU A 6 -16.81 -14.41 39.66
N ALA A 7 -15.55 -14.70 39.34
CA ALA A 7 -14.89 -14.37 38.09
C ALA A 7 -15.50 -15.13 36.90
N LEU A 8 -15.39 -14.56 35.69
CA LEU A 8 -14.94 -15.31 34.52
C LEU A 8 -14.43 -14.33 33.45
N PRO A 9 -13.28 -14.61 32.80
CA PRO A 9 -12.63 -13.75 31.83
C PRO A 9 -13.15 -14.06 30.42
N VAL A 10 -13.48 -13.03 29.65
CA VAL A 10 -13.67 -13.22 28.20
C VAL A 10 -12.34 -12.96 27.51
N LEU A 11 -11.68 -14.09 27.25
CA LEU A 11 -10.92 -14.42 26.06
C LEU A 11 -10.07 -13.34 25.38
N ALA A 12 -8.76 -13.59 25.45
CA ALA A 12 -7.77 -13.24 24.46
C ALA A 12 -8.23 -13.55 23.02
N LEU A 13 -8.16 -12.53 22.15
CA LEU A 13 -8.11 -12.62 20.69
C LEU A 13 -7.76 -11.19 20.24
N PHE A 14 -6.49 -10.81 20.10
CA PHE A 14 -5.70 -11.00 18.89
C PHE A 14 -4.23 -10.71 19.25
N ALA A 15 -3.47 -11.75 19.58
CA ALA A 15 -2.01 -11.69 19.72
C ALA A 15 -1.33 -12.59 18.66
N TRP A 16 -1.90 -12.63 17.47
CA TRP A 16 -1.43 -13.44 16.34
C TRP A 16 -1.63 -12.66 15.04
N LEU A 17 -0.82 -11.61 14.82
CA LEU A 17 -0.40 -11.21 13.48
C LEU A 17 0.69 -10.11 13.50
N TRP A 18 1.83 -10.39 14.13
CA TRP A 18 3.04 -9.64 13.80
C TRP A 18 4.28 -10.52 13.97
N PRO A 19 5.03 -10.84 12.91
CA PRO A 19 6.30 -11.50 13.07
C PRO A 19 7.26 -10.52 13.73
N ALA A 20 7.56 -10.77 15.00
CA ALA A 20 8.76 -10.28 15.65
C ALA A 20 9.94 -11.11 15.14
N ASP A 21 10.35 -10.86 13.89
CA ASP A 21 11.62 -11.38 13.38
C ASP A 21 12.46 -10.20 12.92
N SER A 22 13.41 -9.84 13.77
CA SER A 22 14.45 -8.86 13.53
C SER A 22 15.33 -9.35 12.36
N PRO A 23 15.58 -8.57 11.29
CA PRO A 23 16.60 -8.95 10.34
C PRO A 23 17.98 -8.83 11.01
N SER A 24 18.44 -9.95 11.58
CA SER A 24 19.83 -10.14 11.98
C SER A 24 20.70 -10.03 10.75
N GLN A 25 21.63 -9.08 10.79
CA GLN A 25 22.79 -8.88 9.92
C GLN A 25 22.94 -9.87 8.75
N ALA A 26 22.47 -9.47 7.58
CA ALA A 26 22.96 -10.03 6.34
C ALA A 26 24.44 -9.63 6.18
N LYS A 27 25.32 -10.53 6.63
CA LYS A 27 26.74 -10.53 6.30
C LYS A 27 26.83 -10.40 4.78
N ALA A 28 27.42 -9.30 4.30
CA ALA A 28 27.53 -8.99 2.87
C ALA A 28 28.07 -10.22 2.12
N GLN A 29 27.21 -10.90 1.38
CA GLN A 29 27.61 -11.94 0.45
C GLN A 29 28.37 -11.25 -0.70
N PRO A 30 29.58 -11.70 -1.05
CA PRO A 30 30.22 -11.24 -2.27
C PRO A 30 29.35 -11.66 -3.45
N TRP A 31 29.14 -10.70 -4.36
CA TRP A 31 28.40 -10.87 -5.60
C TRP A 31 28.81 -12.17 -6.30
N PRO A 32 27.88 -13.05 -6.74
CA PRO A 32 28.28 -14.17 -7.56
C PRO A 32 28.87 -13.64 -8.88
N ALA A 33 30.10 -14.06 -9.16
CA ALA A 33 30.75 -13.83 -10.44
C ALA A 33 29.83 -14.32 -11.58
N GLN A 34 29.84 -13.57 -12.68
CA GLN A 34 28.97 -13.70 -13.85
C GLN A 34 28.53 -15.14 -14.17
N ALA A 35 27.21 -15.36 -14.25
CA ALA A 35 26.65 -16.62 -14.73
C ALA A 35 27.11 -16.85 -16.18
N GLN A 36 27.81 -17.96 -16.42
CA GLN A 36 28.08 -18.43 -17.77
C GLN A 36 26.75 -18.80 -18.47
N PRO A 37 26.58 -18.49 -19.77
CA PRO A 37 25.40 -18.91 -20.50
C PRO A 37 25.37 -20.44 -20.59
N GLN A 38 24.34 -21.06 -20.01
CA GLN A 38 24.12 -22.50 -20.15
C GLN A 38 23.67 -22.84 -21.58
N PRO A 39 24.15 -23.94 -22.19
CA PRO A 39 23.67 -24.38 -23.49
C PRO A 39 22.21 -24.85 -23.38
N LEU A 40 21.39 -24.43 -24.34
CA LEU A 40 19.98 -24.84 -24.44
C LEU A 40 19.90 -26.36 -24.68
N PRO A 41 18.97 -27.08 -24.00
CA PRO A 41 18.71 -28.48 -24.32
C PRO A 41 18.06 -28.61 -25.71
N ALA A 42 18.46 -29.62 -26.47
CA ALA A 42 17.90 -29.92 -27.79
C ALA A 42 16.40 -30.30 -27.69
N PRO A 43 15.58 -30.00 -28.72
CA PRO A 43 14.17 -30.34 -28.71
C PRO A 43 13.99 -31.87 -28.83
N VAL A 44 13.50 -32.51 -27.78
CA VAL A 44 13.12 -33.92 -27.79
C VAL A 44 11.73 -34.03 -28.41
N SER A 45 11.63 -34.43 -29.68
CA SER A 45 10.37 -34.91 -30.26
C SER A 45 10.11 -36.33 -29.81
N GLN A 46 9.45 -36.50 -28.66
CA GLN A 46 8.79 -37.76 -28.30
C GLN A 46 7.43 -37.44 -27.66
N LEU A 47 6.36 -37.75 -28.40
CA LEU A 47 5.01 -37.86 -27.86
C LEU A 47 4.98 -39.00 -26.83
N ALA A 48 5.08 -38.67 -25.54
CA ALA A 48 4.56 -39.53 -24.50
C ALA A 48 3.03 -39.32 -24.41
N PRO A 49 2.19 -40.37 -24.31
CA PRO A 49 0.77 -40.19 -24.09
C PRO A 49 0.54 -39.57 -22.72
N GLU A 50 -0.08 -38.38 -22.69
CA GLU A 50 -0.51 -37.75 -21.45
C GLU A 50 -1.56 -38.61 -20.72
N PRO A 51 -1.57 -38.64 -19.38
CA PRO A 51 -2.70 -39.18 -18.64
C PRO A 51 -3.95 -38.36 -18.99
N GLN A 52 -4.94 -39.01 -19.59
CA GLN A 52 -6.24 -38.41 -19.86
C GLN A 52 -6.82 -37.89 -18.55
N GLN A 53 -6.89 -36.57 -18.40
CA GLN A 53 -7.73 -35.95 -17.40
C GLN A 53 -9.18 -36.31 -17.75
N THR A 54 -9.78 -37.22 -16.97
CA THR A 54 -11.22 -37.44 -17.02
C THR A 54 -11.90 -36.15 -16.58
N LEU A 55 -12.60 -35.52 -17.51
CA LEU A 55 -13.48 -34.39 -17.24
C LEU A 55 -14.49 -34.80 -16.14
N PRO A 56 -14.77 -33.96 -15.14
CA PRO A 56 -15.89 -34.20 -14.25
C PRO A 56 -17.20 -34.27 -15.05
N ALA A 57 -18.11 -35.15 -14.64
CA ALA A 57 -19.42 -35.33 -15.26
C ALA A 57 -20.16 -33.99 -15.44
N PRO A 58 -20.97 -33.83 -16.50
CA PRO A 58 -21.71 -32.61 -16.73
C PRO A 58 -22.67 -32.37 -15.55
N VAL A 59 -22.49 -31.24 -14.87
CA VAL A 59 -23.49 -30.67 -13.98
C VAL A 59 -24.77 -30.43 -14.79
N PRO A 60 -25.96 -30.82 -14.30
CA PRO A 60 -27.21 -30.44 -14.98
C PRO A 60 -27.27 -28.91 -15.04
N ALA A 61 -27.47 -28.39 -16.24
CA ALA A 61 -27.68 -26.97 -16.45
C ALA A 61 -28.86 -26.53 -15.57
N LEU A 62 -28.61 -25.66 -14.59
CA LEU A 62 -29.67 -24.78 -14.14
C LEU A 62 -30.09 -23.98 -15.37
N ASP A 63 -31.39 -23.94 -15.64
CA ASP A 63 -32.00 -23.09 -16.66
C ASP A 63 -31.66 -21.61 -16.36
N ALA A 64 -30.47 -21.20 -16.77
CA ALA A 64 -30.08 -19.81 -16.85
C ALA A 64 -30.80 -19.26 -18.08
N GLU A 65 -31.88 -18.52 -17.85
CA GLU A 65 -32.43 -17.63 -18.87
C GLU A 65 -31.28 -16.85 -19.51
N PRO A 66 -31.20 -16.80 -20.85
CA PRO A 66 -30.17 -16.03 -21.51
C PRO A 66 -30.36 -14.56 -21.12
N VAL A 67 -29.49 -14.04 -20.26
CA VAL A 67 -29.41 -12.59 -20.01
C VAL A 67 -29.09 -11.96 -21.35
N ALA A 68 -30.07 -11.27 -21.92
CA ALA A 68 -29.92 -10.57 -23.17
C ALA A 68 -28.69 -9.65 -23.06
N PRO A 69 -27.81 -9.61 -24.08
CA PRO A 69 -26.69 -8.69 -24.06
C PRO A 69 -27.25 -7.27 -23.95
N VAL A 70 -26.99 -6.61 -22.82
CA VAL A 70 -27.31 -5.18 -22.68
C VAL A 70 -26.50 -4.47 -23.76
N PRO A 71 -27.16 -3.79 -24.70
CA PRO A 71 -26.44 -3.12 -25.78
C PRO A 71 -25.51 -2.07 -25.15
N LEU A 72 -24.27 -2.01 -25.63
CA LEU A 72 -23.25 -1.03 -25.21
C LEU A 72 -23.68 0.44 -25.41
N THR A 73 -24.89 0.65 -25.96
CA THR A 73 -25.54 1.93 -26.23
C THR A 73 -26.63 2.28 -25.22
N ASP A 74 -26.78 1.54 -24.11
CA ASP A 74 -27.68 1.93 -23.03
C ASP A 74 -27.31 3.34 -22.52
N PRO A 75 -28.21 4.34 -22.65
CA PRO A 75 -27.93 5.71 -22.18
C PRO A 75 -27.73 5.80 -20.67
N ALA A 76 -28.13 4.79 -19.90
CA ALA A 76 -27.88 4.69 -18.46
C ALA A 76 -26.48 4.12 -18.15
N THR A 77 -25.77 3.57 -19.14
CA THR A 77 -24.40 3.07 -18.96
C THR A 77 -23.39 4.18 -19.27
N PRO A 78 -22.60 4.65 -18.28
CA PRO A 78 -21.56 5.64 -18.54
C PRO A 78 -20.52 5.08 -19.54
N PRO A 79 -20.02 5.90 -20.48
CA PRO A 79 -19.12 5.42 -21.53
C PRO A 79 -17.80 4.92 -20.94
N LEU A 80 -17.46 3.66 -21.20
CA LEU A 80 -16.15 3.09 -20.90
C LEU A 80 -15.11 3.65 -21.87
N THR A 81 -14.65 4.88 -21.62
CA THR A 81 -13.54 5.44 -22.38
C THR A 81 -12.25 4.83 -21.84
N ARG A 82 -11.58 4.00 -22.66
CA ARG A 82 -10.26 3.49 -22.31
C ARG A 82 -9.26 4.65 -22.38
N THR A 83 -9.01 5.30 -21.24
CA THR A 83 -7.91 6.25 -21.12
C THR A 83 -6.62 5.45 -21.15
N ILE A 84 -5.92 5.47 -22.29
CA ILE A 84 -4.56 4.94 -22.36
C ILE A 84 -3.69 5.99 -21.65
N PRO A 85 -3.08 5.69 -20.50
CA PRO A 85 -2.15 6.61 -19.89
C PRO A 85 -1.04 6.89 -20.91
N THR A 86 -0.83 8.17 -21.25
CA THR A 86 0.27 8.56 -22.11
C THR A 86 1.56 8.16 -21.41
N ALA A 87 2.28 7.18 -21.95
CA ALA A 87 3.60 6.83 -21.46
C ALA A 87 4.49 8.08 -21.58
N PRO A 88 5.26 8.44 -20.54
CA PRO A 88 6.20 9.55 -20.65
C PRO A 88 7.12 9.29 -21.83
N ARG A 89 7.35 10.33 -22.64
CA ARG A 89 8.30 10.25 -23.76
C ARG A 89 9.67 9.89 -23.16
N PRO A 90 10.37 8.86 -23.66
CA PRO A 90 11.68 8.51 -23.14
C PRO A 90 12.61 9.73 -23.25
N LEU A 91 13.10 10.21 -22.11
CA LEU A 91 14.17 11.19 -22.07
C LEU A 91 15.43 10.47 -22.52
N ALA A 92 15.91 10.83 -23.72
CA ALA A 92 17.08 10.20 -24.32
C ALA A 92 18.39 10.50 -23.54
N ASP A 93 18.33 11.39 -22.55
CA ASP A 93 19.46 11.92 -21.81
C ASP A 93 19.24 11.70 -20.29
N PRO A 94 20.13 10.96 -19.61
CA PRO A 94 20.06 10.74 -18.16
C PRO A 94 19.97 12.03 -17.33
N ASP A 95 20.64 13.11 -17.76
CA ASP A 95 20.62 14.38 -17.02
C ASP A 95 19.27 15.08 -17.12
N GLN A 96 18.56 14.91 -18.23
CA GLN A 96 17.19 15.42 -18.38
C GLN A 96 16.21 14.65 -17.52
N TYR A 97 16.38 13.32 -17.43
CA TYR A 97 15.56 12.49 -16.55
C TYR A 97 15.66 12.93 -15.09
N LEU A 98 16.88 13.14 -14.58
CA LEU A 98 17.09 13.57 -13.19
C LEU A 98 16.41 14.92 -12.90
N LYS A 99 16.54 15.89 -13.81
CA LYS A 99 15.90 17.21 -13.66
C LYS A 99 14.37 17.12 -13.61
N GLU A 100 13.78 16.28 -14.46
CA GLU A 100 12.33 16.09 -14.46
C GLU A 100 11.85 15.40 -13.19
N GLU A 101 12.62 14.41 -12.69
CA GLU A 101 12.27 13.71 -11.46
C GLU A 101 12.40 14.62 -10.24
N ASP A 102 13.45 15.44 -10.15
CA ASP A 102 13.60 16.46 -9.09
C ASP A 102 12.42 17.43 -9.08
N LYS A 103 11.99 17.89 -10.27
CA LYS A 103 10.82 18.78 -10.40
C LYS A 103 9.53 18.09 -9.95
N ARG A 104 9.34 16.82 -10.33
CA ARG A 104 8.16 16.02 -9.92
C ARG A 104 8.17 15.79 -8.41
N HIS A 105 9.31 15.45 -7.85
CA HIS A 105 9.49 15.25 -6.42
C HIS A 105 9.19 16.55 -5.65
N GLN A 106 9.73 17.67 -6.09
CA GLN A 106 9.44 18.97 -5.47
C GLN A 106 7.95 19.32 -5.53
N ALA A 107 7.27 19.03 -6.65
CA ALA A 107 5.83 19.23 -6.77
C ALA A 107 5.03 18.36 -5.79
N GLN A 108 5.45 17.11 -5.57
CA GLN A 108 4.84 16.22 -4.59
C GLN A 108 5.03 16.73 -3.16
N LEU A 109 6.22 17.21 -2.81
CA LEU A 109 6.50 17.79 -1.50
C LEU A 109 5.63 19.02 -1.23
N GLN A 110 5.46 19.90 -2.21
CA GLN A 110 4.60 21.07 -2.08
C GLN A 110 3.12 20.69 -1.93
N ALA A 111 2.64 19.71 -2.69
CA ALA A 111 1.29 19.19 -2.53
C ALA A 111 1.07 18.57 -1.14
N PHE A 112 2.06 17.84 -0.62
CA PHE A 112 2.04 17.33 0.74
C PHE A 112 1.99 18.46 1.76
N ALA A 113 2.82 19.49 1.65
CA ALA A 113 2.85 20.61 2.60
C ALA A 113 1.51 21.35 2.65
N LEU A 114 0.86 21.55 1.50
CA LEU A 114 -0.48 22.13 1.42
C LEU A 114 -1.52 21.28 2.16
N ALA A 115 -1.55 19.97 1.92
CA ALA A 115 -2.48 19.06 2.60
C ALA A 115 -2.19 18.96 4.11
N ALA A 116 -0.92 18.92 4.48
CA ALA A 116 -0.47 18.84 5.88
C ALA A 116 -0.90 20.08 6.68
N ARG A 117 -0.90 21.28 6.09
CA ARG A 117 -1.37 22.50 6.76
C ARG A 117 -2.84 22.42 7.18
N SER A 118 -3.73 21.88 6.33
CA SER A 118 -5.12 21.61 6.71
C SER A 118 -5.18 20.61 7.86
N ARG A 119 -4.41 19.52 7.75
CA ARG A 119 -4.43 18.44 8.74
C ARG A 119 -3.88 18.86 10.10
N ILE A 120 -2.92 19.78 10.15
CA ILE A 120 -2.39 20.38 11.38
C ILE A 120 -3.52 21.05 12.16
N SER A 121 -4.31 21.91 11.51
CA SER A 121 -5.44 22.60 12.17
C SER A 121 -6.51 21.63 12.66
N GLU A 122 -6.84 20.60 11.86
CA GLU A 122 -7.78 19.57 12.27
C GLU A 122 -7.28 18.77 13.48
N LEU A 123 -6.00 18.40 13.50
CA LEU A 123 -5.42 17.62 14.59
C LEU A 123 -5.33 18.44 15.89
N GLU A 124 -5.02 19.74 15.80
CA GLU A 124 -5.09 20.66 16.94
C GLU A 124 -6.49 20.67 17.57
N ALA A 125 -7.53 20.80 16.72
CA ALA A 125 -8.91 20.79 17.19
C ALA A 125 -9.30 19.44 17.81
N LEU A 126 -8.82 18.32 17.27
CA LEU A 126 -9.06 16.99 17.82
C LEU A 126 -8.36 16.77 19.16
N ILE A 127 -7.12 17.24 19.32
CA ILE A 127 -6.38 17.17 20.59
C ILE A 127 -7.13 17.97 21.66
N GLU A 128 -7.55 19.19 21.33
CA GLU A 128 -8.27 20.05 22.27
C GLU A 128 -9.63 19.46 22.67
N LYS A 129 -10.39 18.97 21.68
CA LYS A 129 -11.64 18.23 21.94
C LYS A 129 -11.38 16.99 22.81
N GLY A 130 -10.31 16.25 22.54
CA GLY A 130 -9.89 15.09 23.31
C GLY A 130 -9.57 15.42 24.77
N ARG A 131 -8.90 16.56 25.00
CA ARG A 131 -8.60 17.08 26.34
C ARG A 131 -9.90 17.40 27.11
N GLN A 132 -10.87 18.01 26.44
CA GLN A 132 -12.20 18.30 27.03
C GLN A 132 -13.02 17.02 27.31
N GLN A 133 -12.84 15.97 26.51
CA GLN A 133 -13.52 14.69 26.64
C GLN A 133 -12.83 13.71 27.62
N GLY A 134 -11.72 14.13 28.24
CA GLY A 134 -11.02 13.32 29.23
C GLY A 134 -10.21 12.16 28.64
N LEU A 135 -9.68 12.30 27.41
CA LEU A 135 -8.70 11.34 26.88
C LEU A 135 -7.49 11.19 27.80
N SER A 136 -6.89 10.01 27.77
CA SER A 136 -5.69 9.73 28.57
C SER A 136 -4.51 10.59 28.12
N GLN A 137 -3.59 10.86 29.05
CA GLN A 137 -2.37 11.63 28.75
C GLN A 137 -1.52 10.97 27.66
N ALA A 138 -1.47 9.64 27.61
CA ALA A 138 -0.75 8.92 26.55
C ALA A 138 -1.34 9.20 25.16
N GLN A 139 -2.68 9.23 25.04
CA GLN A 139 -3.34 9.53 23.76
C GLN A 139 -3.16 10.99 23.34
N LEU A 140 -3.21 11.92 24.30
CA LEU A 140 -2.93 13.33 24.03
C LEU A 140 -1.47 13.53 23.59
N ALA A 141 -0.51 12.89 24.26
CA ALA A 141 0.90 12.94 23.92
C ALA A 141 1.19 12.35 22.53
N GLU A 142 0.51 11.26 22.15
CA GLU A 142 0.62 10.72 20.80
C GLU A 142 0.12 11.71 19.74
N GLY A 143 -1.02 12.37 20.00
CA GLY A 143 -1.55 13.41 19.13
C GLY A 143 -0.59 14.60 18.99
N GLU A 144 -0.06 15.09 20.11
CA GLU A 144 0.91 16.18 20.17
C GLU A 144 2.22 15.82 19.44
N GLY A 145 2.69 14.57 19.57
CA GLY A 145 3.85 14.07 18.84
C GLY A 145 3.63 14.06 17.33
N LYS A 146 2.46 13.57 16.86
CA LYS A 146 2.09 13.60 15.44
C LYS A 146 1.95 15.03 14.91
N LEU A 147 1.40 15.94 15.72
CA LEU A 147 1.29 17.35 15.37
C LEU A 147 2.67 18.00 15.20
N ALA A 148 3.60 17.73 16.13
CA ALA A 148 4.97 18.22 16.04
C ALA A 148 5.68 17.68 14.80
N ALA A 149 5.52 16.39 14.49
CA ALA A 149 6.07 15.75 13.29
C ALA A 149 5.59 16.43 12.00
N LEU A 150 4.28 16.66 11.88
CA LEU A 150 3.69 17.32 10.71
C LEU A 150 4.21 18.75 10.54
N ARG A 151 4.27 19.53 11.62
CA ARG A 151 4.79 20.90 11.59
C ARG A 151 6.27 20.92 11.18
N ALA A 152 7.07 20.00 11.70
CA ALA A 152 8.48 19.89 11.36
C ALA A 152 8.68 19.53 9.88
N ALA A 153 7.87 18.59 9.36
CA ALA A 153 7.91 18.22 7.95
C ALA A 153 7.54 19.39 7.02
N VAL A 154 6.46 20.12 7.33
CA VAL A 154 6.07 21.31 6.55
C VAL A 154 7.18 22.36 6.56
N LYS A 155 7.75 22.64 7.74
CA LYS A 155 8.85 23.61 7.87
C LYS A 155 10.07 23.21 7.05
N ALA A 156 10.45 21.93 7.07
CA ALA A 156 11.58 21.42 6.30
C ALA A 156 11.34 21.56 4.79
N ILE A 157 10.14 21.21 4.31
CA ILE A 157 9.77 21.35 2.90
C ILE A 157 9.81 22.82 2.46
N ASP A 158 9.29 23.73 3.28
CA ASP A 158 9.32 25.17 3.00
C ASP A 158 10.75 25.74 2.97
N ALA A 159 11.65 25.16 3.77
CA ALA A 159 13.07 25.52 3.80
C ALA A 159 13.91 24.82 2.70
N GLY A 160 13.35 23.86 1.97
CA GLY A 160 14.11 22.99 1.06
C GLY A 160 15.06 22.03 1.79
N GLU A 161 14.80 21.76 3.08
CA GLU A 161 15.57 20.85 3.93
C GLU A 161 14.97 19.44 3.92
N PRO A 162 15.77 18.41 4.23
CA PRO A 162 15.27 17.05 4.37
C PRO A 162 14.25 16.95 5.51
N ILE A 163 13.16 16.20 5.27
CA ILE A 163 12.13 15.98 6.29
C ILE A 163 12.74 15.22 7.48
N PRO A 164 12.61 15.74 8.72
CA PRO A 164 13.19 15.11 9.90
C PRO A 164 12.49 13.77 10.20
N ARG A 165 13.29 12.76 10.53
CA ARG A 165 12.77 11.47 11.00
C ARG A 165 12.44 11.56 12.48
N VAL A 166 11.20 11.23 12.81
CA VAL A 166 10.68 11.23 14.18
C VAL A 166 10.64 9.78 14.64
N ASN A 167 11.35 9.48 15.74
CA ASN A 167 11.42 8.14 16.35
C ASN A 167 10.39 7.99 17.46
#